data_AF-A0A0E3S8W4-F1
#
_entry.id   AF-A0A0E3S8W4-F1
#
_cell.length_a   1.000
_cell.length_b   1.000
_cell.length_c   1.000
_cell.angle_alpha   90.00
_cell.angle_beta   90.00
_cell.angle_gamma   90.00
#
_symmetry.space_group_name_H-M   'P 1'
#
loop_
_entity.id
_entity.type
_entity.pdbx_description
1 polymer ?
#
loop_
_entity_poly.entity_id
_entity_poly.type
_entity_poly.pdbx_seq_one_letter_code
_entity_poly.pdbx_strand_id
1 'polypeptide(L)'
;MEDPVVAKIKNQFDKKGNPAKIPLMSGKQFFEARAEKDGIYVDNLKKHQFLSWEIFSETVDFLQKNGGKAKKGNATGSRLGDPNLDLNTVEGYIASKVYNCKTGDTVFKRITPIASILAWAEICENTKGQICLLTEKNEFYAAEPEKNLSEIDFSKKDISFTPETEEIKEKEEEEKEVINSLNLQLAKKNSELRGLETKFLESLQRIKEFEEQFAGRDRESSTLKEELEAKTGKIDTLEKSISDSEGIIRSLEEKLTGKVVEFKDLDKLVFEKSEKIGKLEQEIVEKNEKIKNFEDYLAKRDEAVKGLEDQLIQRDEAIKGLEGRITQYSSILEELETGLKEKEEAIIVFETEIQKKDLKLKEFLENFTDKDKEIEKLESMLSGKEEEISNLGRALKTKVGETRALQEKILVKQRDMEKLEESILVKDRDLKILAEEVIAKSAEIKRIEEKLNGKERRVNTAEAMLAASEEKVRKLEKQISGYAGEEKLAGQLREKEDLIKQLKRTLVSKEEEVSRLNEENRKYRMQQKLSAEGLRQIEEQKTSRKWWRRL
;
A
#
# COMPACT_ATOMS: atom_id res chain seq x y z
N MET A 1 23.74 -26.87 -59.97
CA MET A 1 24.49 -26.41 -61.16
C MET A 1 24.09 -24.96 -61.36
N GLU A 2 25.04 -24.05 -61.60
CA GLU A 2 24.69 -22.64 -61.86
C GLU A 2 24.12 -22.49 -63.28
N ASP A 3 23.19 -21.56 -63.45
CA ASP A 3 22.54 -21.27 -64.73
C ASP A 3 23.58 -20.73 -65.74
N PRO A 4 23.62 -21.24 -66.99
CA PRO A 4 24.64 -20.86 -67.96
C PRO A 4 24.51 -19.42 -68.47
N VAL A 5 23.30 -18.86 -68.49
CA VAL A 5 23.04 -17.45 -68.84
C VAL A 5 23.58 -16.55 -67.73
N VAL A 6 23.22 -16.85 -66.48
CA VAL A 6 23.68 -16.12 -65.29
C VAL A 6 25.20 -16.20 -65.16
N ALA A 7 25.79 -17.38 -65.33
CA ALA A 7 27.23 -17.59 -65.29
C ALA A 7 27.97 -16.78 -66.36
N LYS A 8 27.45 -16.72 -67.60
CA LYS A 8 28.05 -15.92 -68.67
C LYS A 8 27.95 -14.41 -68.39
N ILE A 9 26.83 -13.93 -67.83
CA ILE A 9 26.68 -12.52 -67.44
C ILE A 9 27.64 -12.16 -66.30
N LYS A 10 27.72 -12.97 -65.22
CA LYS A 10 28.66 -12.76 -64.11
C LYS A 10 30.11 -12.71 -64.59
N ASN A 11 30.50 -13.68 -65.42
CA ASN A 11 31.84 -13.74 -66.03
C ASN A 11 32.19 -12.46 -66.84
N GLN A 12 31.19 -11.81 -67.45
CA GLN A 12 31.40 -10.53 -68.14
C GLN A 12 31.58 -9.35 -67.15
N PHE A 13 30.89 -9.34 -66.00
CA PHE A 13 31.19 -8.39 -64.92
C PHE A 13 32.60 -8.63 -64.33
N ASP A 14 33.00 -9.88 -64.11
CA ASP A 14 34.35 -10.21 -63.64
C ASP A 14 35.45 -9.73 -64.61
N LYS A 15 35.19 -9.83 -65.93
CA LYS A 15 36.10 -9.37 -67.01
C LYS A 15 36.13 -7.87 -67.23
N LYS A 16 35.03 -7.14 -66.97
CA LYS A 16 34.85 -5.73 -67.37
C LYS A 16 34.76 -4.77 -66.17
N GLY A 17 34.70 -5.29 -64.95
CA GLY A 17 34.50 -4.53 -63.71
C GLY A 17 33.05 -4.58 -63.23
N ASN A 18 32.89 -4.43 -61.91
CA ASN A 18 31.60 -4.37 -61.23
C ASN A 18 31.63 -3.21 -60.21
N PRO A 19 30.86 -2.12 -60.38
CA PRO A 19 29.90 -1.88 -61.46
C PRO A 19 30.53 -1.72 -62.85
N ALA A 20 29.74 -1.98 -63.89
CA ALA A 20 30.07 -1.83 -65.30
C ALA A 20 29.26 -0.71 -65.95
N LYS A 21 29.82 -0.08 -67.00
CA LYS A 21 29.09 0.83 -67.89
C LYS A 21 28.62 0.05 -69.12
N ILE A 22 27.31 -0.19 -69.21
CA ILE A 22 26.70 -0.99 -70.27
C ILE A 22 26.12 -0.06 -71.35
N PRO A 23 26.49 -0.23 -72.63
CA PRO A 23 26.01 0.63 -73.70
C PRO A 23 24.52 0.37 -74.02
N LEU A 24 23.81 1.45 -74.33
CA LEU A 24 22.52 1.41 -75.02
C LEU A 24 22.74 1.12 -76.51
N MET A 25 21.67 0.70 -77.19
CA MET A 25 21.64 0.22 -78.59
C MET A 25 22.35 1.13 -79.62
N SER A 26 22.51 2.44 -79.35
CA SER A 26 23.17 3.40 -80.23
C SER A 26 24.69 3.56 -79.99
N GLY A 27 25.25 2.91 -78.98
CA GLY A 27 26.66 3.04 -78.55
C GLY A 27 27.03 4.40 -77.90
N LYS A 28 26.27 5.46 -78.18
CA LYS A 28 26.54 6.85 -77.73
C LYS A 28 26.16 7.15 -76.28
N GLN A 29 25.39 6.27 -75.65
CA GLN A 29 24.92 6.40 -74.27
C GLN A 29 25.11 5.07 -73.54
N PHE A 30 25.36 5.14 -72.23
CA PHE A 30 25.50 3.98 -71.35
C PHE A 30 24.64 4.17 -70.10
N PHE A 31 24.48 3.09 -69.34
CA PHE A 31 23.93 3.08 -67.99
C PHE A 31 24.90 2.34 -67.06
N GLU A 32 24.92 2.70 -65.77
CA GLU A 32 25.69 1.93 -64.80
C GLU A 32 24.88 0.71 -64.33
N ALA A 33 25.54 -0.44 -64.28
CA ALA A 33 24.99 -1.70 -63.84
C ALA A 33 25.90 -2.35 -62.79
N ARG A 34 25.35 -2.89 -61.71
CA ARG A 34 26.08 -3.61 -60.67
C ARG A 34 25.49 -5.00 -60.47
N ALA A 35 26.30 -6.04 -60.58
CA ALA A 35 25.91 -7.40 -60.24
C ALA A 35 26.07 -7.64 -58.73
N GLU A 36 25.02 -8.14 -58.09
CA GLU A 36 25.02 -8.56 -56.68
C GLU A 36 24.49 -10.01 -56.54
N LYS A 37 24.28 -10.49 -55.32
CA LYS A 37 24.01 -11.91 -55.04
C LYS A 37 22.68 -12.41 -55.65
N ASP A 38 21.70 -11.53 -55.74
CA ASP A 38 20.29 -11.76 -56.08
C ASP A 38 19.89 -11.28 -57.49
N GLY A 39 20.63 -10.33 -58.05
CA GLY A 39 20.40 -9.84 -59.41
C GLY A 39 21.39 -8.77 -59.85
N ILE A 40 20.92 -7.88 -60.73
CA ILE A 40 21.65 -6.71 -61.22
C ILE A 40 20.86 -5.44 -60.88
N TYR A 41 21.54 -4.45 -60.32
CA TYR A 41 21.01 -3.11 -60.08
C TYR A 41 21.44 -2.17 -61.21
N VAL A 42 20.51 -1.40 -61.79
CA VAL A 42 20.76 -0.47 -62.89
C VAL A 42 20.21 0.94 -62.63
N ASP A 43 20.99 1.98 -62.93
CA ASP A 43 20.58 3.38 -62.68
C ASP A 43 19.39 3.84 -63.55
N ASN A 44 19.29 3.33 -64.78
CA ASN A 44 18.33 3.78 -65.79
C ASN A 44 16.85 3.45 -65.49
N LEU A 45 16.56 2.64 -64.46
CA LEU A 45 15.20 2.33 -64.00
C LEU A 45 14.71 3.22 -62.83
N LYS A 46 15.44 4.29 -62.50
CA LYS A 46 15.07 5.32 -61.49
C LYS A 46 14.77 4.73 -60.09
N LYS A 47 13.51 4.38 -59.81
CA LYS A 47 13.02 3.83 -58.53
C LYS A 47 12.97 2.29 -58.50
N HIS A 48 13.07 1.62 -59.66
CA HIS A 48 12.95 0.17 -59.79
C HIS A 48 14.23 -0.46 -60.35
N GLN A 49 15.36 -0.12 -59.75
CA GLN A 49 16.71 -0.43 -60.24
C GLN A 49 17.03 -1.93 -60.32
N PHE A 50 16.32 -2.77 -59.56
CA PHE A 50 16.63 -4.20 -59.43
C PHE A 50 16.04 -5.06 -60.55
N LEU A 51 16.88 -5.93 -61.11
CA LEU A 51 16.55 -7.00 -62.06
C LEU A 51 17.08 -8.32 -61.50
N SER A 52 16.21 -9.24 -61.07
CA SER A 52 16.62 -10.55 -60.56
C SER A 52 17.29 -11.42 -61.63
N TRP A 53 18.17 -12.33 -61.21
CA TRP A 53 18.88 -13.24 -62.15
C TRP A 53 17.93 -14.04 -63.05
N GLU A 54 16.77 -14.47 -62.54
CA GLU A 54 15.71 -15.20 -63.25
C GLU A 54 15.24 -14.52 -64.55
N ILE A 55 15.24 -13.18 -64.59
CA ILE A 55 14.79 -12.41 -65.76
C ILE A 55 15.63 -12.72 -67.00
N PHE A 56 16.93 -12.92 -66.81
CA PHE A 56 17.86 -13.15 -67.91
C PHE A 56 17.73 -14.57 -68.44
N SER A 57 17.62 -15.54 -67.54
CA SER A 57 17.30 -16.94 -67.84
C SER A 57 16.00 -17.05 -68.62
N GLU A 58 14.88 -16.57 -68.06
CA GLU A 58 13.55 -16.63 -68.70
C GLU A 58 13.50 -15.84 -70.02
N THR A 59 14.28 -14.76 -70.18
CA THR A 59 14.38 -14.05 -71.47
C THR A 59 15.06 -14.92 -72.54
N VAL A 60 16.15 -15.61 -72.21
CA VAL A 60 16.84 -16.50 -73.14
C VAL A 60 16.00 -17.74 -73.44
N ASP A 61 15.37 -18.33 -72.42
CA ASP A 61 14.43 -19.44 -72.54
C ASP A 61 13.25 -19.10 -73.46
N PHE A 62 12.66 -17.91 -73.28
CA PHE A 62 11.60 -17.39 -74.13
C PHE A 62 12.07 -17.18 -75.58
N LEU A 63 13.30 -16.70 -75.78
CA LEU A 63 13.86 -16.56 -77.13
C LEU A 63 14.11 -17.91 -77.79
N GLN A 64 14.60 -18.92 -77.07
CA GLN A 64 14.76 -20.29 -77.59
C GLN A 64 13.40 -20.88 -77.99
N LYS A 65 12.37 -20.73 -77.14
CA LYS A 65 10.99 -21.18 -77.40
C LYS A 65 10.37 -20.48 -78.63
N ASN A 66 10.79 -19.26 -78.94
CA ASN A 66 10.37 -18.48 -80.12
C ASN A 66 11.37 -18.53 -81.29
N GLY A 67 12.04 -19.67 -81.51
CA GLY A 67 12.91 -19.87 -82.69
C GLY A 67 14.15 -18.97 -82.72
N GLY A 68 14.60 -18.50 -81.57
CA GLY A 68 15.79 -17.66 -81.40
C GLY A 68 15.55 -16.15 -81.54
N LYS A 69 14.31 -15.67 -81.77
CA LYS A 69 14.07 -14.23 -82.00
C LYS A 69 12.67 -13.77 -81.60
N ALA A 70 12.57 -12.65 -80.88
CA ALA A 70 11.28 -12.08 -80.48
C ALA A 70 11.23 -10.54 -80.60
N LYS A 71 10.01 -10.00 -80.58
CA LYS A 71 9.75 -8.57 -80.39
C LYS A 71 10.11 -8.19 -78.96
N LYS A 72 10.73 -7.01 -78.76
CA LYS A 72 11.01 -6.49 -77.41
C LYS A 72 9.73 -6.25 -76.61
N GLY A 73 8.69 -5.73 -77.27
CA GLY A 73 7.53 -5.14 -76.61
C GLY A 73 7.75 -3.68 -76.28
N ASN A 74 6.66 -2.98 -75.94
CA ASN A 74 6.70 -1.58 -75.53
C ASN A 74 5.64 -1.29 -74.47
N ALA A 75 6.05 -1.23 -73.20
CA ALA A 75 5.18 -0.81 -72.09
C ALA A 75 4.79 0.69 -72.11
N THR A 76 5.38 1.52 -72.98
CA THR A 76 5.01 2.94 -73.08
C THR A 76 3.67 3.10 -73.80
N GLY A 77 2.60 3.30 -73.04
CA GLY A 77 1.25 3.51 -73.57
C GLY A 77 0.46 2.24 -73.89
N SER A 78 0.89 1.08 -73.37
CA SER A 78 0.21 -0.20 -73.58
C SER A 78 0.11 -1.01 -72.28
N ARG A 79 -0.96 -1.80 -72.18
CA ARG A 79 -1.23 -2.77 -71.12
C ARG A 79 -0.82 -4.17 -71.57
N LEU A 80 -0.58 -5.06 -70.61
CA LEU A 80 -0.20 -6.45 -70.89
C LEU A 80 -1.31 -7.15 -71.70
N GLY A 81 -0.97 -7.64 -72.89
CA GLY A 81 -1.92 -8.23 -73.84
C GLY A 81 -2.31 -7.34 -75.03
N ASP A 82 -1.96 -6.05 -75.02
CA ASP A 82 -2.12 -5.19 -76.20
C ASP A 82 -1.21 -5.67 -77.36
N PRO A 83 -1.50 -5.40 -78.65
CA PRO A 83 -0.71 -5.90 -79.79
C PRO A 83 0.78 -5.52 -79.83
N ASN A 84 1.21 -4.56 -79.00
CA ASN A 84 2.61 -4.14 -78.83
C ASN A 84 3.24 -4.61 -77.51
N LEU A 85 2.50 -5.34 -76.68
CA LEU A 85 2.90 -5.81 -75.34
C LEU A 85 2.17 -7.13 -74.98
N ASP A 86 1.99 -8.01 -75.97
CA ASP A 86 1.40 -9.32 -75.76
C ASP A 86 2.42 -10.31 -75.16
N LEU A 87 1.96 -11.52 -74.85
CA LEU A 87 2.82 -12.60 -74.33
C LEU A 87 3.81 -13.14 -75.37
N ASN A 88 3.76 -12.68 -76.62
CA ASN A 88 4.74 -12.95 -77.68
C ASN A 88 5.83 -11.85 -77.76
N THR A 89 5.75 -10.85 -76.89
CA THR A 89 6.84 -9.89 -76.64
C THR A 89 7.64 -10.27 -75.40
N VAL A 90 8.95 -9.96 -75.39
CA VAL A 90 9.82 -10.23 -74.23
C VAL A 90 9.35 -9.46 -72.98
N GLU A 91 9.01 -8.18 -73.13
CA GLU A 91 8.55 -7.34 -72.02
C GLU A 91 7.20 -7.83 -71.45
N GLY A 92 6.27 -8.28 -72.31
CA GLY A 92 5.00 -8.87 -71.87
C GLY A 92 5.19 -10.24 -71.21
N TYR A 93 6.02 -11.12 -71.78
CA TYR A 93 6.34 -12.42 -71.19
C TYR A 93 6.97 -12.28 -69.81
N ILE A 94 8.03 -11.47 -69.66
CA ILE A 94 8.72 -11.27 -68.37
C ILE A 94 7.80 -10.59 -67.34
N ALA A 95 6.92 -9.66 -67.76
CA ALA A 95 5.92 -9.09 -66.87
C ALA A 95 4.98 -10.15 -66.30
N SER A 96 4.49 -11.08 -67.12
CA SER A 96 3.59 -12.14 -66.65
C SER A 96 4.32 -13.23 -65.88
N LYS A 97 5.46 -13.72 -66.40
CA LYS A 97 6.20 -14.87 -65.87
C LYS A 97 6.97 -14.59 -64.58
N VAL A 98 7.65 -13.44 -64.48
CA VAL A 98 8.52 -13.10 -63.34
C VAL A 98 7.83 -12.13 -62.39
N TYR A 99 7.11 -11.14 -62.93
CA TYR A 99 6.42 -10.12 -62.12
C TYR A 99 4.94 -10.43 -61.84
N ASN A 100 4.42 -11.58 -62.28
CA ASN A 100 3.04 -12.04 -62.05
C ASN A 100 1.94 -11.08 -62.54
N CYS A 101 2.24 -10.22 -63.51
CA CYS A 101 1.26 -9.35 -64.14
C CYS A 101 0.23 -10.14 -64.97
N LYS A 102 -1.02 -9.66 -64.97
CA LYS A 102 -2.17 -10.22 -65.68
C LYS A 102 -2.51 -9.39 -66.92
N THR A 103 -3.23 -10.00 -67.85
CA THR A 103 -3.77 -9.29 -69.03
C THR A 103 -4.60 -8.07 -68.59
N GLY A 104 -4.26 -6.89 -69.11
CA GLY A 104 -4.83 -5.60 -68.71
C GLY A 104 -3.99 -4.79 -67.72
N ASP A 105 -2.97 -5.37 -67.06
CA ASP A 105 -2.10 -4.65 -66.12
C ASP A 105 -1.14 -3.68 -66.84
N THR A 106 -0.76 -2.60 -66.14
CA THR A 106 0.30 -1.69 -66.58
C THR A 106 1.67 -2.31 -66.26
N VAL A 107 2.51 -2.47 -67.28
CA VAL A 107 3.86 -3.05 -67.14
C VAL A 107 4.90 -1.96 -66.86
N PHE A 108 5.87 -2.24 -65.98
CA PHE A 108 7.05 -1.39 -65.84
C PHE A 108 8.06 -1.67 -66.95
N LYS A 109 8.43 -0.63 -67.71
CA LYS A 109 9.41 -0.72 -68.80
C LYS A 109 10.78 -1.15 -68.27
N ARG A 110 11.22 -2.35 -68.63
CA ARG A 110 12.49 -2.97 -68.22
C ARG A 110 13.28 -3.58 -69.39
N ILE A 111 12.69 -3.69 -70.57
CA ILE A 111 13.34 -4.35 -71.73
C ILE A 111 14.62 -3.66 -72.20
N THR A 112 14.77 -2.34 -71.95
CA THR A 112 15.95 -1.58 -72.35
C THR A 112 17.24 -2.07 -71.65
N PRO A 113 17.35 -2.07 -70.30
CA PRO A 113 18.51 -2.67 -69.63
C PRO A 113 18.61 -4.18 -69.88
N ILE A 114 17.51 -4.94 -69.89
CA ILE A 114 17.54 -6.40 -70.12
C ILE A 114 18.22 -6.72 -71.47
N ALA A 115 17.76 -6.11 -72.56
CA ALA A 115 18.30 -6.36 -73.90
C ALA A 115 19.75 -5.85 -74.07
N SER A 116 20.12 -4.76 -73.38
CA SER A 116 21.51 -4.27 -73.40
C SER A 116 22.45 -5.15 -72.56
N ILE A 117 22.03 -5.67 -71.40
CA ILE A 117 22.84 -6.61 -70.60
C ILE A 117 23.08 -7.90 -71.38
N LEU A 118 22.05 -8.47 -72.01
CA LEU A 118 22.18 -9.71 -72.79
C LEU A 118 23.08 -9.55 -74.03
N ALA A 119 23.10 -8.37 -74.65
CA ALA A 119 24.03 -8.11 -75.75
C ALA A 119 25.46 -7.78 -75.29
N TRP A 120 25.60 -7.06 -74.17
CA TRP A 120 26.90 -6.78 -73.56
C TRP A 120 27.57 -8.03 -72.99
N ALA A 121 26.79 -9.03 -72.56
CA ALA A 121 27.23 -10.37 -72.20
C ALA A 121 27.36 -11.33 -73.41
N GLU A 122 27.26 -10.82 -74.65
CA GLU A 122 27.46 -11.59 -75.89
C GLU A 122 26.50 -12.80 -76.01
N ILE A 123 25.26 -12.67 -75.53
CA ILE A 123 24.21 -13.71 -75.59
C ILE A 123 23.23 -13.41 -76.72
N CYS A 124 22.89 -12.13 -76.89
CA CYS A 124 21.88 -11.68 -77.84
C CYS A 124 22.36 -10.55 -78.75
N GLU A 125 21.75 -10.40 -79.92
CA GLU A 125 21.82 -9.19 -80.73
C GLU A 125 20.66 -8.25 -80.36
N ASN A 126 20.98 -7.00 -80.00
CA ASN A 126 20.03 -5.99 -79.53
C ASN A 126 19.62 -5.04 -80.67
N THR A 127 18.70 -5.47 -81.54
CA THR A 127 18.32 -4.73 -82.77
C THR A 127 17.13 -3.77 -82.55
N LYS A 128 16.76 -2.96 -83.56
CA LYS A 128 15.65 -1.99 -83.43
C LYS A 128 14.30 -2.72 -83.32
N GLY A 129 13.73 -2.75 -82.12
CA GLY A 129 12.41 -3.35 -81.83
C GLY A 129 12.41 -4.87 -81.59
N GLN A 130 13.51 -5.57 -81.87
CA GLN A 130 13.65 -7.02 -81.71
C GLN A 130 14.92 -7.38 -80.92
N ILE A 131 14.97 -8.59 -80.39
CA ILE A 131 16.17 -9.19 -79.80
C ILE A 131 16.32 -10.61 -80.37
N CYS A 132 17.53 -10.95 -80.77
CA CYS A 132 17.89 -12.22 -81.41
C CYS A 132 18.89 -12.97 -80.51
N LEU A 133 18.88 -14.29 -80.46
CA LEU A 133 20.05 -15.07 -80.04
C LEU A 133 21.12 -15.02 -81.16
N LEU A 134 22.40 -15.05 -80.80
CA LEU A 134 23.50 -14.97 -81.78
C LEU A 134 23.76 -16.32 -82.48
N THR A 135 23.87 -16.30 -83.83
CA THR A 135 24.18 -17.42 -84.76
C THR A 135 24.96 -16.86 -86.01
N GLU A 136 25.67 -17.66 -86.84
CA GLU A 136 26.87 -17.26 -87.65
C GLU A 136 26.74 -17.41 -89.27
N LYS A 137 26.90 -16.42 -90.31
CA LYS A 137 26.89 -16.47 -91.93
C LYS A 137 27.04 -15.12 -92.97
N ASN A 138 26.93 -14.99 -94.44
CA ASN A 138 27.29 -13.86 -95.61
C ASN A 138 26.64 -13.57 -97.21
N GLU A 139 27.11 -12.73 -98.33
CA GLU A 139 26.45 -12.09 -99.74
C GLU A 139 27.20 -11.51 -101.21
N PHE A 140 26.67 -11.02 -102.51
CA PHE A 140 27.24 -10.16 -103.84
C PHE A 140 26.53 -9.80 -105.42
N TYR A 141 27.02 -8.98 -106.55
CA TYR A 141 26.36 -8.31 -107.95
C TYR A 141 27.08 -7.76 -109.47
N ALA A 142 26.48 -7.25 -110.73
CA ALA A 142 27.01 -6.66 -112.21
C ALA A 142 26.06 -5.98 -113.51
N ALA A 143 26.15 -5.43 -114.90
CA ALA A 143 26.95 -4.80 -116.22
C ALA A 143 26.25 -4.21 -117.75
N GLU A 144 26.86 -3.57 -118.93
CA GLU A 144 26.31 -2.67 -120.25
C GLU A 144 26.87 -2.47 -121.92
N PRO A 145 26.34 -1.67 -123.06
CA PRO A 145 26.63 -1.52 -124.70
C PRO A 145 26.42 -0.22 -125.87
N GLU A 146 26.71 -0.14 -127.33
CA GLU A 146 26.60 0.99 -128.59
C GLU A 146 26.74 0.69 -130.31
N LYS A 147 26.78 1.35 -131.64
CA LYS A 147 26.48 2.54 -132.78
C LYS A 147 26.90 2.40 -134.47
N ASN A 148 26.88 3.09 -135.77
CA ASN A 148 26.42 4.22 -136.91
C ASN A 148 26.99 4.16 -138.57
N LEU A 149 26.94 4.85 -139.89
CA LEU A 149 26.36 5.90 -141.05
C LEU A 149 27.00 5.91 -142.67
N SER A 150 26.94 6.56 -144.00
CA SER A 150 26.34 7.55 -145.20
C SER A 150 26.89 7.48 -146.84
N GLU A 151 26.85 8.14 -148.18
CA GLU A 151 26.36 9.23 -149.34
C GLU A 151 26.92 9.17 -150.99
N ILE A 152 26.87 9.85 -152.30
CA ILE A 152 26.23 10.85 -153.46
C ILE A 152 27.02 11.09 -155.00
N ASP A 153 26.90 11.73 -156.33
CA ASP A 153 26.06 12.19 -157.69
C ASP A 153 26.75 12.87 -159.14
N PHE A 154 26.16 13.13 -160.47
CA PHE A 154 26.42 14.16 -161.76
C PHE A 154 26.25 13.97 -163.48
N SER A 155 26.34 14.96 -164.56
CA SER A 155 26.13 14.95 -166.21
C SER A 155 26.40 16.25 -167.32
N LYS A 156 26.31 16.64 -168.75
CA LYS A 156 26.05 16.36 -170.36
C LYS A 156 26.07 17.54 -171.65
N LYS A 157 26.20 17.44 -173.11
CA LYS A 157 26.02 18.47 -174.41
C LYS A 157 26.06 18.16 -176.11
N ASP A 158 25.98 19.10 -177.22
CA ASP A 158 25.68 19.07 -178.86
C ASP A 158 26.08 20.20 -180.11
N ILE A 159 25.93 20.11 -181.58
CA ILE A 159 26.05 21.16 -182.88
C ILE A 159 25.93 20.86 -184.60
N SER A 160 25.71 21.76 -185.75
CA SER A 160 25.75 21.59 -187.40
C SER A 160 25.44 22.72 -188.69
N PHE A 161 25.78 22.70 -190.13
CA PHE A 161 25.37 23.63 -191.46
C PHE A 161 25.84 23.48 -193.14
N THR A 162 25.29 24.09 -194.36
CA THR A 162 25.72 24.15 -195.98
C THR A 162 24.99 24.94 -197.35
N PRO A 163 25.50 25.18 -198.72
CA PRO A 163 24.99 26.00 -200.06
C PRO A 163 25.29 25.83 -201.78
N GLU A 164 24.93 26.73 -202.89
CA GLU A 164 25.29 27.17 -204.47
C GLU A 164 24.85 26.65 -206.07
N THR A 165 24.90 27.07 -207.51
CA THR A 165 25.01 28.17 -208.77
C THR A 165 24.69 27.89 -210.46
N GLU A 166 24.76 28.80 -211.63
CA GLU A 166 25.01 28.71 -213.29
C GLU A 166 24.33 29.53 -214.68
N GLU A 167 24.76 29.57 -216.10
CA GLU A 167 24.29 30.35 -217.52
C GLU A 167 24.82 30.00 -219.15
N ILE A 168 24.75 30.45 -220.56
CA ILE A 168 24.18 31.44 -221.78
C ILE A 168 24.54 31.38 -223.51
N LYS A 169 23.80 31.98 -224.65
CA LYS A 169 23.93 32.56 -226.21
C LYS A 169 23.89 31.99 -227.80
N GLU A 170 22.82 32.15 -228.67
CA GLU A 170 22.69 32.56 -230.19
C GLU A 170 21.27 33.22 -230.47
N LYS A 171 20.67 33.39 -231.70
CA LYS A 171 19.64 34.48 -231.99
C LYS A 171 18.21 34.15 -232.52
N GLU A 172 17.23 34.85 -231.93
CA GLU A 172 15.96 35.42 -232.49
C GLU A 172 14.63 34.62 -232.63
N GLU A 173 14.54 33.31 -232.33
CA GLU A 173 13.22 32.66 -232.13
C GLU A 173 12.87 32.31 -230.67
N GLU A 174 13.85 32.22 -229.76
CA GLU A 174 13.64 31.80 -228.36
C GLU A 174 13.02 32.89 -227.46
N GLU A 175 13.11 34.19 -227.82
CA GLU A 175 12.68 35.30 -226.95
C GLU A 175 11.19 35.24 -226.54
N LYS A 176 10.34 34.56 -227.33
CA LYS A 176 8.91 34.40 -227.01
C LYS A 176 8.62 33.39 -225.91
N GLU A 177 9.46 32.36 -225.71
CA GLU A 177 9.24 31.39 -224.62
C GLU A 177 9.72 31.94 -223.28
N VAL A 178 10.84 32.67 -223.27
CA VAL A 178 11.43 33.27 -222.06
C VAL A 178 10.43 34.21 -221.35
N ILE A 179 9.67 35.00 -222.11
CA ILE A 179 8.67 35.93 -221.56
C ILE A 179 7.51 35.18 -220.86
N ASN A 180 7.08 34.01 -221.37
CA ASN A 180 6.07 33.20 -220.71
C ASN A 180 6.60 32.58 -219.39
N SER A 181 7.84 32.09 -219.40
CA SER A 181 8.50 31.55 -218.19
C SER A 181 8.58 32.58 -217.06
N LEU A 182 9.05 33.80 -217.36
CA LEU A 182 9.23 34.85 -216.36
C LEU A 182 7.89 35.32 -215.75
N ASN A 183 6.82 35.44 -216.54
CA ASN A 183 5.49 35.79 -216.03
C ASN A 183 4.95 34.73 -215.04
N LEU A 184 5.21 33.45 -215.30
CA LEU A 184 4.80 32.36 -214.39
C LEU A 184 5.57 32.40 -213.06
N GLN A 185 6.87 32.74 -213.08
CA GLN A 185 7.67 32.94 -211.86
C GLN A 185 7.20 34.15 -211.05
N LEU A 186 6.87 35.26 -211.72
CA LEU A 186 6.40 36.49 -211.07
C LEU A 186 5.05 36.28 -210.37
N ALA A 187 4.13 35.54 -211.01
CA ALA A 187 2.87 35.10 -210.39
C ALA A 187 3.10 34.25 -209.13
N LYS A 188 4.09 33.35 -209.16
CA LYS A 188 4.48 32.52 -208.00
C LYS A 188 5.05 33.36 -206.85
N LYS A 189 5.97 34.29 -207.12
CA LYS A 189 6.49 35.24 -206.10
C LYS A 189 5.38 36.09 -205.48
N ASN A 190 4.42 36.55 -206.29
CA ASN A 190 3.24 37.28 -205.81
C ASN A 190 2.22 36.40 -205.04
N SER A 191 2.40 35.07 -204.99
CA SER A 191 1.67 34.20 -204.06
C SER A 191 2.45 33.97 -202.75
N GLU A 192 3.77 33.81 -202.84
CA GLU A 192 4.68 33.68 -201.69
C GLU A 192 4.62 34.92 -200.78
N LEU A 193 4.64 36.12 -201.36
CA LEU A 193 4.68 37.38 -200.60
C LEU A 193 3.38 37.63 -199.81
N ARG A 194 2.21 37.40 -200.41
CA ARG A 194 0.91 37.46 -199.69
C ARG A 194 0.80 36.42 -198.57
N GLY A 195 1.44 35.25 -198.75
CA GLY A 195 1.56 34.21 -197.71
C GLY A 195 2.54 34.54 -196.58
N LEU A 196 3.36 35.60 -196.74
CA LEU A 196 4.19 36.17 -195.68
C LEU A 196 3.47 37.34 -194.98
N GLU A 197 2.75 38.18 -195.73
CA GLU A 197 1.93 39.26 -195.17
C GLU A 197 0.85 38.73 -194.20
N THR A 198 0.16 37.64 -194.55
CA THR A 198 -0.80 37.00 -193.62
C THR A 198 -0.13 36.51 -192.34
N LYS A 199 1.01 35.82 -192.44
CA LYS A 199 1.78 35.35 -191.27
C LYS A 199 2.31 36.50 -190.41
N PHE A 200 2.63 37.64 -191.02
CA PHE A 200 3.06 38.84 -190.30
C PHE A 200 1.89 39.50 -189.54
N LEU A 201 0.70 39.53 -190.15
CA LEU A 201 -0.52 39.97 -189.45
C LEU A 201 -0.90 39.01 -188.30
N GLU A 202 -0.80 37.70 -188.51
CA GLU A 202 -0.97 36.68 -187.47
C GLU A 202 0.03 36.84 -186.31
N SER A 203 1.29 37.19 -186.60
CA SER A 203 2.29 37.40 -185.54
C SER A 203 2.05 38.71 -184.77
N LEU A 204 1.61 39.79 -185.42
CA LEU A 204 1.21 41.04 -184.76
C LEU A 204 -0.05 40.86 -183.90
N GLN A 205 -1.03 40.09 -184.36
CA GLN A 205 -2.21 39.70 -183.59
C GLN A 205 -1.77 38.98 -182.30
N ARG A 206 -0.86 38.01 -182.42
CA ARG A 206 -0.38 37.21 -181.30
C ARG A 206 0.53 37.96 -180.33
N ILE A 207 1.25 38.99 -180.79
CA ILE A 207 1.98 39.92 -179.92
C ILE A 207 0.98 40.67 -179.02
N LYS A 208 -0.11 41.22 -179.57
CA LYS A 208 -1.15 41.87 -178.75
C LYS A 208 -1.79 40.91 -177.73
N GLU A 209 -2.09 39.68 -178.13
CA GLU A 209 -2.62 38.65 -177.23
C GLU A 209 -1.67 38.33 -176.06
N PHE A 210 -0.34 38.40 -176.29
CA PHE A 210 0.65 38.27 -175.23
C PHE A 210 0.80 39.55 -174.39
N GLU A 211 0.74 40.74 -174.99
CA GLU A 211 0.75 42.02 -174.27
C GLU A 211 -0.44 42.14 -173.32
N GLU A 212 -1.65 41.76 -173.75
CA GLU A 212 -2.84 41.70 -172.88
C GLU A 212 -2.70 40.65 -171.77
N GLN A 213 -2.09 39.49 -172.05
CA GLN A 213 -1.79 38.50 -171.01
C GLN A 213 -0.75 38.97 -170.00
N PHE A 214 0.29 39.67 -170.43
CA PHE A 214 1.28 40.27 -169.52
C PHE A 214 0.63 41.34 -168.64
N ALA A 215 -0.13 42.27 -169.24
CA ALA A 215 -0.91 43.24 -168.47
C ALA A 215 -1.96 42.57 -167.55
N GLY A 216 -2.45 41.37 -167.88
CA GLY A 216 -3.26 40.54 -166.98
C GLY A 216 -2.47 40.06 -165.75
N ARG A 217 -1.31 39.44 -165.98
CA ARG A 217 -0.42 38.92 -164.91
C ARG A 217 0.19 40.02 -164.06
N ASP A 218 0.47 41.20 -164.61
CA ASP A 218 0.99 42.34 -163.86
C ASP A 218 -0.07 42.90 -162.88
N ARG A 219 -1.35 42.89 -163.27
CA ARG A 219 -2.46 43.21 -162.35
C ARG A 219 -2.62 42.14 -161.27
N GLU A 220 -2.58 40.85 -161.64
CA GLU A 220 -2.66 39.74 -160.70
C GLU A 220 -1.50 39.78 -159.67
N SER A 221 -0.27 39.97 -160.15
CA SER A 221 0.94 40.17 -159.34
C SER A 221 0.81 41.36 -158.39
N SER A 222 0.22 42.48 -158.85
CA SER A 222 -0.07 43.63 -158.00
C SER A 222 -1.07 43.29 -156.89
N THR A 223 -2.18 42.62 -157.21
CA THR A 223 -3.17 42.20 -156.19
C THR A 223 -2.62 41.17 -155.21
N LEU A 224 -1.76 40.24 -155.66
CA LEU A 224 -1.09 39.28 -154.79
C LEU A 224 -0.07 39.95 -153.87
N LYS A 225 0.58 41.02 -154.33
CA LYS A 225 1.49 41.84 -153.50
C LYS A 225 0.74 42.64 -152.45
N GLU A 226 -0.40 43.24 -152.80
CA GLU A 226 -1.31 43.89 -151.84
C GLU A 226 -1.87 42.90 -150.80
N GLU A 227 -2.28 41.70 -151.23
CA GLU A 227 -2.68 40.62 -150.31
C GLU A 227 -1.54 40.15 -149.41
N LEU A 228 -0.30 40.09 -149.91
CA LEU A 228 0.87 39.73 -149.13
C LEU A 228 1.15 40.79 -148.07
N GLU A 229 1.20 42.07 -148.44
CA GLU A 229 1.41 43.19 -147.51
C GLU A 229 0.29 43.25 -146.44
N ALA A 230 -0.96 43.00 -146.82
CA ALA A 230 -2.09 42.90 -145.89
C ALA A 230 -2.06 41.65 -144.99
N LYS A 231 -1.34 40.58 -145.37
CA LYS A 231 -1.10 39.39 -144.54
C LYS A 231 0.10 39.61 -143.61
N THR A 232 1.18 40.24 -144.08
CA THR A 232 2.31 40.66 -143.24
C THR A 232 1.85 41.59 -142.13
N GLY A 233 1.09 42.65 -142.44
CA GLY A 233 0.55 43.56 -141.42
C GLY A 233 -0.36 42.87 -140.39
N LYS A 234 -1.04 41.77 -140.75
CA LYS A 234 -1.79 40.94 -139.80
C LYS A 234 -0.87 40.08 -138.93
N ILE A 235 0.20 39.51 -139.51
CA ILE A 235 1.24 38.80 -138.76
C ILE A 235 1.87 39.75 -137.74
N ASP A 236 2.28 40.95 -138.13
CA ASP A 236 2.84 41.97 -137.23
C ASP A 236 1.92 42.26 -136.03
N THR A 237 0.60 42.38 -136.25
CA THR A 237 -0.37 42.59 -135.16
C THR A 237 -0.56 41.37 -134.25
N LEU A 238 -0.43 40.15 -134.80
CA LEU A 238 -0.52 38.91 -134.03
C LEU A 238 0.76 38.67 -133.23
N GLU A 239 1.94 38.86 -133.83
CA GLU A 239 3.24 38.79 -133.14
C GLU A 239 3.32 39.78 -131.97
N LYS A 240 2.85 41.03 -132.18
CA LYS A 240 2.72 41.99 -131.08
C LYS A 240 1.78 41.50 -129.98
N SER A 241 0.60 40.97 -130.35
CA SER A 241 -0.39 40.47 -129.39
C SER A 241 0.12 39.24 -128.60
N ILE A 242 0.94 38.40 -129.23
CA ILE A 242 1.65 37.28 -128.60
C ILE A 242 2.70 37.82 -127.63
N SER A 243 3.54 38.78 -128.05
CA SER A 243 4.55 39.42 -127.19
C SER A 243 3.94 40.10 -125.95
N ASP A 244 2.84 40.83 -126.11
CA ASP A 244 2.07 41.41 -125.00
C ASP A 244 1.54 40.31 -124.06
N SER A 245 1.06 39.19 -124.61
CA SER A 245 0.57 38.03 -123.84
C SER A 245 1.68 37.29 -123.09
N GLU A 246 2.85 37.10 -123.72
CA GLU A 246 4.05 36.55 -123.07
C GLU A 246 4.52 37.44 -121.91
N GLY A 247 4.45 38.76 -122.07
CA GLY A 247 4.72 39.71 -120.98
C GLY A 247 3.79 39.55 -119.78
N ILE A 248 2.48 39.34 -120.05
CA ILE A 248 1.48 39.06 -119.00
C ILE A 248 1.77 37.71 -118.32
N ILE A 249 2.02 36.65 -119.09
CA ILE A 249 2.37 35.31 -118.57
C ILE A 249 3.58 35.40 -117.65
N ARG A 250 4.67 36.04 -118.10
CA ARG A 250 5.91 36.23 -117.34
C ARG A 250 5.69 36.97 -116.01
N SER A 251 4.79 37.96 -115.99
CA SER A 251 4.40 38.67 -114.76
C SER A 251 3.47 37.87 -113.84
N LEU A 252 2.76 36.86 -114.36
CA LEU A 252 1.97 35.92 -113.55
C LEU A 252 2.86 34.80 -112.99
N GLU A 253 3.84 34.32 -113.75
CA GLU A 253 4.88 33.38 -113.30
C GLU A 253 5.73 33.97 -112.18
N GLU A 254 6.12 35.25 -112.27
CA GLU A 254 6.83 35.98 -111.22
C GLU A 254 5.99 36.07 -109.92
N LYS A 255 4.69 36.39 -110.04
CA LYS A 255 3.77 36.41 -108.88
C LYS A 255 3.54 35.01 -108.29
N LEU A 256 3.44 33.99 -109.14
CA LEU A 256 3.24 32.61 -108.72
C LEU A 256 4.48 32.06 -108.00
N THR A 257 5.68 32.30 -108.54
CA THR A 257 6.94 31.91 -107.88
C THR A 257 7.14 32.64 -106.55
N GLY A 258 6.80 33.93 -106.47
CA GLY A 258 6.74 34.66 -105.19
C GLY A 258 5.78 34.01 -104.18
N LYS A 259 4.56 33.65 -104.60
CA LYS A 259 3.59 32.95 -103.73
C LYS A 259 4.04 31.54 -103.33
N VAL A 260 4.79 30.83 -104.17
CA VAL A 260 5.40 29.53 -103.83
C VAL A 260 6.54 29.67 -102.81
N VAL A 261 7.23 30.81 -102.76
CA VAL A 261 8.19 31.11 -101.68
C VAL A 261 7.45 31.43 -100.38
N GLU A 262 6.46 32.32 -100.41
CA GLU A 262 5.62 32.64 -99.23
C GLU A 262 5.00 31.38 -98.60
N PHE A 263 4.53 30.43 -99.42
CA PHE A 263 3.93 29.18 -98.93
C PHE A 263 4.96 28.30 -98.19
N LYS A 264 6.21 28.20 -98.70
CA LYS A 264 7.28 27.45 -98.04
C LYS A 264 7.70 28.07 -96.70
N ASP A 265 7.71 29.40 -96.62
CA ASP A 265 8.00 30.10 -95.36
C ASP A 265 6.84 29.92 -94.35
N LEU A 266 5.60 29.89 -94.81
CA LEU A 266 4.43 29.53 -93.99
C LEU A 266 4.49 28.08 -93.49
N ASP A 267 4.78 27.10 -94.35
CA ASP A 267 4.94 25.69 -93.96
C ASP A 267 6.03 25.52 -92.90
N LYS A 268 7.18 26.18 -93.08
CA LYS A 268 8.26 26.19 -92.09
C LYS A 268 7.82 26.80 -90.75
N LEU A 269 7.09 27.92 -90.79
CA LEU A 269 6.59 28.59 -89.59
C LEU A 269 5.47 27.80 -88.89
N VAL A 270 4.69 27.00 -89.63
CA VAL A 270 3.74 26.02 -89.08
C VAL A 270 4.48 24.87 -88.41
N PHE A 271 5.52 24.32 -89.03
CA PHE A 271 6.37 23.28 -88.43
C PHE A 271 7.05 23.75 -87.13
N GLU A 272 7.66 24.94 -87.14
CA GLU A 272 8.25 25.52 -85.93
C GLU A 272 7.22 25.76 -84.81
N LYS A 273 5.95 26.05 -85.15
CA LYS A 273 4.87 26.18 -84.17
C LYS A 273 4.41 24.82 -83.65
N SER A 274 4.30 23.79 -84.50
CA SER A 274 3.89 22.45 -84.05
C SER A 274 4.91 21.83 -83.10
N GLU A 275 6.22 22.02 -83.33
CA GLU A 275 7.25 21.64 -82.36
C GLU A 275 7.11 22.36 -81.01
N LYS A 276 6.78 23.65 -81.02
CA LYS A 276 6.60 24.47 -79.80
C LYS A 276 5.36 24.02 -79.03
N ILE A 277 4.28 23.67 -79.74
CA ILE A 277 3.05 23.10 -79.16
C ILE A 277 3.37 21.75 -78.48
N GLY A 278 4.00 20.80 -79.18
CA GLY A 278 4.32 19.49 -78.60
C GLY A 278 5.23 19.55 -77.36
N LYS A 279 6.15 20.52 -77.30
CA LYS A 279 6.98 20.79 -76.10
C LYS A 279 6.13 21.30 -74.92
N LEU A 280 5.18 22.21 -75.17
CA LEU A 280 4.26 22.72 -74.15
C LEU A 280 3.25 21.64 -73.70
N GLU A 281 2.77 20.80 -74.59
CA GLU A 281 1.91 19.65 -74.26
C GLU A 281 2.64 18.66 -73.35
N GLN A 282 3.91 18.34 -73.63
CA GLN A 282 4.72 17.52 -72.73
C GLN A 282 4.91 18.19 -71.36
N GLU A 283 5.22 19.48 -71.31
CA GLU A 283 5.31 20.22 -70.04
C GLU A 283 4.01 20.19 -69.23
N ILE A 284 2.85 20.29 -69.89
CA ILE A 284 1.54 20.21 -69.26
C ILE A 284 1.31 18.80 -68.67
N VAL A 285 1.62 17.74 -69.41
CA VAL A 285 1.55 16.36 -68.90
C VAL A 285 2.46 16.18 -67.67
N GLU A 286 3.72 16.61 -67.75
CA GLU A 286 4.66 16.52 -66.63
C GLU A 286 4.25 17.36 -65.42
N LYS A 287 3.55 18.48 -65.61
CA LYS A 287 3.00 19.30 -64.52
C LYS A 287 1.75 18.64 -63.92
N ASN A 288 0.87 18.06 -64.73
CA ASN A 288 -0.32 17.34 -64.27
C ASN A 288 0.05 16.08 -63.48
N GLU A 289 1.08 15.33 -63.88
CA GLU A 289 1.62 14.23 -63.07
C GLU A 289 2.12 14.72 -61.71
N LYS A 290 2.84 15.85 -61.65
CA LYS A 290 3.33 16.44 -60.40
C LYS A 290 2.18 16.90 -59.50
N ILE A 291 1.16 17.56 -60.06
CA ILE A 291 -0.06 17.96 -59.35
C ILE A 291 -0.73 16.74 -58.73
N LYS A 292 -0.99 15.68 -59.50
CA LYS A 292 -1.60 14.45 -58.98
C LYS A 292 -0.79 13.82 -57.84
N ASN A 293 0.54 13.77 -57.95
CA ASN A 293 1.38 13.29 -56.86
C ASN A 293 1.23 14.16 -55.59
N PHE A 294 1.09 15.48 -55.72
CA PHE A 294 0.83 16.36 -54.57
C PHE A 294 -0.57 16.19 -53.99
N GLU A 295 -1.60 15.97 -54.82
CA GLU A 295 -2.95 15.61 -54.35
C GLU A 295 -2.93 14.29 -53.56
N ASP A 296 -2.25 13.25 -54.07
CA ASP A 296 -2.03 11.97 -53.39
C ASP A 296 -1.23 12.11 -52.07
N TYR A 297 -0.39 13.15 -51.92
CA TYR A 297 0.32 13.47 -50.67
C TYR A 297 -0.53 14.29 -49.70
N LEU A 298 -1.39 15.19 -50.20
CA LEU A 298 -2.31 16.00 -49.38
C LEU A 298 -3.41 15.11 -48.78
N ALA A 299 -4.04 14.23 -49.57
CA ALA A 299 -5.04 13.30 -49.04
C ALA A 299 -4.49 12.44 -47.87
N LYS A 300 -3.25 11.95 -47.99
CA LYS A 300 -2.56 11.20 -46.92
C LYS A 300 -2.18 12.07 -45.71
N ARG A 301 -1.99 13.38 -45.90
CA ARG A 301 -1.80 14.33 -44.80
C ARG A 301 -3.13 14.58 -44.07
N ASP A 302 -4.23 14.75 -44.80
CA ASP A 302 -5.55 14.99 -44.22
C ASP A 302 -6.07 13.77 -43.44
N GLU A 303 -5.82 12.55 -43.94
CA GLU A 303 -6.06 11.31 -43.20
C GLU A 303 -5.22 11.22 -41.91
N ALA A 304 -3.93 11.58 -41.98
CA ALA A 304 -3.04 11.59 -40.82
C ALA A 304 -3.38 12.70 -39.80
N VAL A 305 -3.89 13.84 -40.25
CA VAL A 305 -4.38 14.93 -39.38
C VAL A 305 -5.62 14.47 -38.62
N LYS A 306 -6.63 13.91 -39.30
CA LYS A 306 -7.82 13.34 -38.63
C LYS A 306 -7.45 12.28 -37.60
N GLY A 307 -6.55 11.37 -37.96
CA GLY A 307 -6.05 10.35 -37.03
C GLY A 307 -5.28 10.91 -35.81
N LEU A 308 -4.79 12.15 -35.87
CA LEU A 308 -4.21 12.86 -34.73
C LEU A 308 -5.27 13.67 -33.94
N GLU A 309 -6.27 14.23 -34.62
CA GLU A 309 -7.43 14.89 -34.01
C GLU A 309 -8.23 13.90 -33.14
N ASP A 310 -8.54 12.71 -33.66
CA ASP A 310 -9.19 11.62 -32.94
C ASP A 310 -8.39 11.20 -31.68
N GLN A 311 -7.06 11.12 -31.79
CA GLN A 311 -6.17 10.82 -30.65
C GLN A 311 -6.13 11.95 -29.61
N LEU A 312 -6.34 13.20 -30.02
CA LEU A 312 -6.39 14.36 -29.12
C LEU A 312 -7.71 14.36 -28.35
N ILE A 313 -8.83 14.11 -29.03
CA ILE A 313 -10.16 13.95 -28.40
C ILE A 313 -10.13 12.83 -27.33
N GLN A 314 -9.59 11.65 -27.66
CA GLN A 314 -9.45 10.54 -26.71
C GLN A 314 -8.57 10.89 -25.49
N ARG A 315 -7.56 11.74 -25.67
CA ARG A 315 -6.74 12.24 -24.55
C ARG A 315 -7.49 13.24 -23.68
N ASP A 316 -8.26 14.15 -24.27
CA ASP A 316 -9.06 15.12 -23.52
C ASP A 316 -10.16 14.44 -22.69
N GLU A 317 -10.76 13.36 -23.21
CA GLU A 317 -11.69 12.51 -22.45
C GLU A 317 -10.99 11.78 -21.29
N ALA A 318 -9.81 11.22 -21.52
CA ALA A 318 -9.01 10.59 -20.48
C ALA A 318 -8.54 11.58 -19.39
N ILE A 319 -8.19 12.81 -19.77
CA ILE A 319 -7.82 13.89 -18.85
C ILE A 319 -9.01 14.26 -17.96
N LYS A 320 -10.20 14.49 -18.53
CA LYS A 320 -11.43 14.74 -17.75
C LYS A 320 -11.76 13.61 -16.78
N GLY A 321 -11.52 12.36 -17.19
CA GLY A 321 -11.66 11.18 -16.31
C GLY A 321 -10.67 11.18 -15.13
N LEU A 322 -9.45 11.68 -15.32
CA LEU A 322 -8.46 11.84 -14.25
C LEU A 322 -8.77 13.03 -13.34
N GLU A 323 -9.21 14.17 -13.89
CA GLU A 323 -9.66 15.34 -13.13
C GLU A 323 -10.87 15.00 -12.23
N GLY A 324 -11.82 14.22 -12.75
CA GLY A 324 -12.95 13.68 -11.98
C GLY A 324 -12.52 12.75 -10.83
N ARG A 325 -11.43 12.00 -10.98
CA ARG A 325 -10.86 11.19 -9.89
C ARG A 325 -10.07 12.03 -8.88
N ILE A 326 -9.34 13.05 -9.33
CA ILE A 326 -8.59 13.95 -8.45
C ILE A 326 -9.56 14.69 -7.52
N THR A 327 -10.63 15.27 -8.08
CA THR A 327 -11.66 15.96 -7.29
C THR A 327 -12.37 15.04 -6.28
N GLN A 328 -12.63 13.77 -6.64
CA GLN A 328 -13.12 12.75 -5.70
C GLN A 328 -12.13 12.47 -4.57
N TYR A 329 -10.84 12.29 -4.87
CA TYR A 329 -9.82 12.06 -3.84
C TYR A 329 -9.61 13.29 -2.93
N SER A 330 -9.72 14.52 -3.46
CA SER A 330 -9.70 15.74 -2.65
C SER A 330 -10.85 15.77 -1.63
N SER A 331 -12.09 15.48 -2.06
CA SER A 331 -13.25 15.42 -1.15
C SER A 331 -13.05 14.40 -0.03
N ILE A 332 -12.57 13.20 -0.36
CA ILE A 332 -12.28 12.14 0.63
C ILE A 332 -11.15 12.57 1.59
N LEU A 333 -10.17 13.32 1.10
CA LEU A 333 -9.06 13.82 1.94
C LEU A 333 -9.54 14.91 2.91
N GLU A 334 -10.42 15.82 2.47
CA GLU A 334 -11.06 16.82 3.34
C GLU A 334 -11.97 16.17 4.41
N GLU A 335 -12.73 15.14 4.06
CA GLU A 335 -13.51 14.33 5.01
C GLU A 335 -12.62 13.62 6.04
N LEU A 336 -11.46 13.08 5.62
CA LEU A 336 -10.50 12.44 6.53
C LEU A 336 -9.76 13.46 7.42
N GLU A 337 -9.42 14.65 6.90
CA GLU A 337 -8.74 15.70 7.66
C GLU A 337 -9.67 16.33 8.72
N THR A 338 -10.95 16.55 8.38
CA THR A 338 -11.97 17.01 9.34
C THR A 338 -12.24 15.94 10.39
N GLY A 339 -12.43 14.68 9.99
CA GLY A 339 -12.60 13.55 10.91
C GLY A 339 -11.40 13.31 11.84
N LEU A 340 -10.18 13.62 11.41
CA LEU A 340 -8.97 13.54 12.25
C LEU A 340 -8.95 14.65 13.32
N LYS A 341 -9.27 15.90 12.95
CA LYS A 341 -9.34 17.03 13.90
C LYS A 341 -10.36 16.77 15.02
N GLU A 342 -11.53 16.23 14.70
CA GLU A 342 -12.52 15.81 15.71
C GLU A 342 -11.96 14.78 16.71
N LYS A 343 -11.04 13.90 16.29
CA LYS A 343 -10.42 12.90 17.17
C LYS A 343 -9.30 13.51 18.01
N GLU A 344 -8.53 14.46 17.47
CA GLU A 344 -7.55 15.21 18.26
C GLU A 344 -8.23 16.05 19.35
N GLU A 345 -9.34 16.75 19.02
CA GLU A 345 -10.15 17.47 20.01
C GLU A 345 -10.72 16.54 21.10
N ALA A 346 -11.24 15.37 20.71
CA ALA A 346 -11.73 14.37 21.66
C ALA A 346 -10.61 13.81 22.57
N ILE A 347 -9.41 13.58 22.04
CA ILE A 347 -8.24 13.16 22.82
C ILE A 347 -7.87 14.24 23.85
N ILE A 348 -7.79 15.52 23.45
CA ILE A 348 -7.51 16.63 24.36
C ILE A 348 -8.54 16.67 25.50
N VAL A 349 -9.83 16.50 25.21
CA VAL A 349 -10.88 16.44 26.25
C VAL A 349 -10.61 15.30 27.25
N PHE A 350 -10.33 14.08 26.77
CA PHE A 350 -10.02 12.93 27.62
C PHE A 350 -8.74 13.13 28.44
N GLU A 351 -7.70 13.73 27.88
CA GLU A 351 -6.47 14.07 28.62
C GLU A 351 -6.76 15.03 29.78
N THR A 352 -7.57 16.08 29.57
CA THR A 352 -7.95 16.96 30.70
C THR A 352 -8.81 16.24 31.75
N GLU A 353 -9.61 15.25 31.37
CA GLU A 353 -10.35 14.42 32.33
C GLU A 353 -9.42 13.52 33.15
N ILE A 354 -8.42 12.91 32.53
CA ILE A 354 -7.42 12.08 33.21
C ILE A 354 -6.64 12.94 34.21
N GLN A 355 -6.14 14.12 33.79
CA GLN A 355 -5.45 15.06 34.69
C GLN A 355 -6.34 15.49 35.89
N LYS A 356 -7.63 15.75 35.67
CA LYS A 356 -8.60 16.05 36.76
C LYS A 356 -8.80 14.86 37.71
N LYS A 357 -8.76 13.62 37.21
CA LYS A 357 -8.87 12.39 38.02
C LYS A 357 -7.58 12.14 38.81
N ASP A 358 -6.41 12.35 38.21
CA ASP A 358 -5.10 12.22 38.87
C ASP A 358 -4.91 13.23 40.01
N LEU A 359 -5.38 14.46 39.85
CA LEU A 359 -5.35 15.47 40.91
C LEU A 359 -6.22 15.04 42.11
N LYS A 360 -7.44 14.56 41.87
CA LYS A 360 -8.31 14.01 42.93
C LYS A 360 -7.75 12.75 43.57
N LEU A 361 -7.05 11.91 42.81
CA LEU A 361 -6.40 10.71 43.35
C LEU A 361 -5.22 11.07 44.26
N LYS A 362 -4.45 12.12 43.93
CA LYS A 362 -3.41 12.68 44.82
C LYS A 362 -4.02 13.27 46.10
N GLU A 363 -5.11 14.04 45.97
CA GLU A 363 -5.87 14.60 47.11
C GLU A 363 -6.38 13.47 48.03
N PHE A 364 -6.94 12.38 47.49
CA PHE A 364 -7.33 11.23 48.30
C PHE A 364 -6.15 10.52 48.96
N LEU A 365 -5.02 10.34 48.26
CA LEU A 365 -3.81 9.75 48.85
C LEU A 365 -3.28 10.58 50.02
N GLU A 366 -3.22 11.90 49.89
CA GLU A 366 -2.79 12.81 50.97
C GLU A 366 -3.71 12.68 52.20
N ASN A 367 -5.03 12.70 51.98
CA ASN A 367 -6.04 12.46 53.03
C ASN A 367 -5.89 11.07 53.70
N PHE A 368 -5.55 10.01 52.94
CA PHE A 368 -5.25 8.70 53.53
C PHE A 368 -4.00 8.76 54.42
N THR A 369 -2.90 9.37 53.97
CA THR A 369 -1.69 9.47 54.83
C THR A 369 -1.92 10.27 56.12
N ASP A 370 -2.81 11.27 56.11
CA ASP A 370 -3.19 11.99 57.33
C ASP A 370 -4.09 11.16 58.25
N LYS A 371 -4.93 10.27 57.69
CA LYS A 371 -5.70 9.31 58.48
C LYS A 371 -4.81 8.21 59.07
N ASP A 372 -3.79 7.75 58.35
CA ASP A 372 -2.81 6.79 58.86
C ASP A 372 -2.03 7.39 60.04
N LYS A 373 -1.56 8.64 59.95
CA LYS A 373 -0.93 9.38 61.07
C LYS A 373 -1.86 9.54 62.28
N GLU A 374 -3.17 9.72 62.04
CA GLU A 374 -4.17 9.78 63.11
C GLU A 374 -4.37 8.41 63.77
N ILE A 375 -4.35 7.32 62.99
CA ILE A 375 -4.42 5.94 63.48
C ILE A 375 -3.18 5.60 64.32
N GLU A 376 -1.95 5.83 63.82
CA GLU A 376 -0.71 5.62 64.57
C GLU A 376 -0.73 6.33 65.94
N LYS A 377 -1.26 7.56 65.98
CA LYS A 377 -1.42 8.34 67.20
C LYS A 377 -2.48 7.75 68.14
N LEU A 378 -3.60 7.26 67.61
CA LEU A 378 -4.64 6.58 68.40
C LEU A 378 -4.13 5.25 68.98
N GLU A 379 -3.40 4.46 68.20
CA GLU A 379 -2.76 3.21 68.62
C GLU A 379 -1.70 3.45 69.71
N SER A 380 -0.87 4.48 69.56
CA SER A 380 0.11 4.89 70.58
C SER A 380 -0.56 5.27 71.91
N MET A 381 -1.66 6.03 71.87
CA MET A 381 -2.43 6.38 73.06
C MET A 381 -3.13 5.15 73.68
N LEU A 382 -3.66 4.24 72.86
CA LEU A 382 -4.31 3.01 73.31
C LEU A 382 -3.32 2.10 74.04
N SER A 383 -2.14 1.85 73.44
CA SER A 383 -1.04 1.11 74.06
C SER A 383 -0.62 1.69 75.42
N GLY A 384 -0.49 3.03 75.50
CA GLY A 384 -0.25 3.71 76.78
C GLY A 384 -1.34 3.48 77.83
N LYS A 385 -2.61 3.39 77.41
CA LYS A 385 -3.72 3.05 78.33
C LYS A 385 -3.77 1.58 78.70
N GLU A 386 -3.37 0.66 77.83
CA GLU A 386 -3.19 -0.76 78.19
C GLU A 386 -2.07 -0.94 79.22
N GLU A 387 -0.96 -0.19 79.11
CA GLU A 387 0.08 -0.18 80.14
C GLU A 387 -0.42 0.44 81.47
N GLU A 388 -1.14 1.57 81.45
CA GLU A 388 -1.77 2.12 82.65
C GLU A 388 -2.68 1.09 83.34
N ILE A 389 -3.56 0.43 82.58
CA ILE A 389 -4.47 -0.61 83.07
C ILE A 389 -3.70 -1.82 83.63
N SER A 390 -2.63 -2.26 82.96
CA SER A 390 -1.76 -3.35 83.42
C SER A 390 -1.06 -3.02 84.74
N ASN A 391 -0.53 -1.79 84.87
CA ASN A 391 0.12 -1.32 86.09
C ASN A 391 -0.89 -1.11 87.24
N LEU A 392 -2.08 -0.57 86.97
CA LEU A 392 -3.17 -0.47 87.95
C LEU A 392 -3.69 -1.84 88.39
N GLY A 393 -3.86 -2.79 87.47
CA GLY A 393 -4.25 -4.16 87.77
C GLY A 393 -3.21 -4.89 88.64
N ARG A 394 -1.92 -4.64 88.41
CA ARG A 394 -0.81 -5.13 89.26
C ARG A 394 -0.89 -4.52 90.66
N ALA A 395 -1.09 -3.21 90.77
CA ALA A 395 -1.22 -2.52 92.06
C ALA A 395 -2.46 -3.01 92.84
N LEU A 396 -3.61 -3.17 92.19
CA LEU A 396 -4.82 -3.73 92.77
C LEU A 396 -4.61 -5.16 93.27
N LYS A 397 -3.92 -6.02 92.49
CA LYS A 397 -3.56 -7.38 92.91
C LYS A 397 -2.69 -7.39 94.18
N THR A 398 -1.72 -6.48 94.29
CA THR A 398 -0.93 -6.29 95.52
C THR A 398 -1.82 -5.85 96.69
N LYS A 399 -2.71 -4.87 96.51
CA LYS A 399 -3.62 -4.41 97.58
C LYS A 399 -4.64 -5.47 98.00
N VAL A 400 -5.15 -6.30 97.10
CA VAL A 400 -5.97 -7.47 97.46
C VAL A 400 -5.15 -8.49 98.27
N GLY A 401 -3.87 -8.65 97.98
CA GLY A 401 -2.94 -9.45 98.79
C GLY A 401 -2.73 -8.88 100.21
N GLU A 402 -2.46 -7.57 100.32
CA GLU A 402 -2.34 -6.88 101.60
C GLU A 402 -3.63 -7.01 102.44
N THR A 403 -4.79 -6.73 101.85
CA THR A 403 -6.10 -6.84 102.50
C THR A 403 -6.37 -8.27 102.97
N ARG A 404 -6.05 -9.29 102.17
CA ARG A 404 -6.18 -10.71 102.58
C ARG A 404 -5.28 -11.03 103.78
N ALA A 405 -4.03 -10.57 103.77
CA ALA A 405 -3.10 -10.78 104.88
C ALA A 405 -3.52 -10.03 106.15
N LEU A 406 -4.14 -8.86 106.03
CA LEU A 406 -4.77 -8.15 107.16
C LEU A 406 -6.00 -8.89 107.68
N GLN A 407 -6.85 -9.40 106.78
CA GLN A 407 -8.06 -10.17 107.13
C GLN A 407 -7.71 -11.50 107.82
N GLU A 408 -6.65 -12.17 107.40
CA GLU A 408 -6.09 -13.35 108.09
C GLU A 408 -5.56 -12.99 109.49
N LYS A 409 -4.81 -11.88 109.63
CA LYS A 409 -4.36 -11.37 110.94
C LYS A 409 -5.55 -11.05 111.87
N ILE A 410 -6.62 -10.48 111.33
CA ILE A 410 -7.88 -10.24 112.08
C ILE A 410 -8.50 -11.57 112.52
N LEU A 411 -8.60 -12.58 111.64
CA LEU A 411 -9.12 -13.91 112.00
C LEU A 411 -8.24 -14.66 113.03
N VAL A 412 -6.92 -14.41 113.07
CA VAL A 412 -6.05 -14.88 114.16
C VAL A 412 -6.35 -14.13 115.45
N LYS A 413 -6.45 -12.79 115.40
CA LYS A 413 -6.75 -11.98 116.59
C LYS A 413 -8.15 -12.23 117.15
N GLN A 414 -9.13 -12.57 116.31
CA GLN A 414 -10.46 -12.96 116.74
C GLN A 414 -10.43 -14.29 117.49
N ARG A 415 -9.71 -15.30 116.99
CA ARG A 415 -9.44 -16.56 117.71
C ARG A 415 -8.61 -16.38 118.98
N ASP A 416 -7.77 -15.35 119.07
CA ASP A 416 -7.08 -15.01 120.31
C ASP A 416 -8.04 -14.35 121.32
N MET A 417 -8.98 -13.51 120.86
CA MET A 417 -10.02 -12.93 121.71
C MET A 417 -11.01 -13.98 122.20
N GLU A 418 -11.48 -14.89 121.34
CA GLU A 418 -12.36 -16.02 121.72
C GLU A 418 -11.75 -16.85 122.87
N LYS A 419 -10.45 -17.18 122.81
CA LYS A 419 -9.74 -17.87 123.91
C LYS A 419 -9.61 -17.04 125.18
N LEU A 420 -9.48 -15.72 125.06
CA LEU A 420 -9.45 -14.81 126.20
C LEU A 420 -10.83 -14.69 126.85
N GLU A 421 -11.90 -14.66 126.05
CA GLU A 421 -13.30 -14.72 126.51
C GLU A 421 -13.60 -16.05 127.20
N GLU A 422 -13.17 -17.19 126.64
CA GLU A 422 -13.23 -18.49 127.34
C GLU A 422 -12.45 -18.46 128.67
N SER A 423 -11.23 -17.88 128.69
CA SER A 423 -10.44 -17.75 129.91
C SER A 423 -11.10 -16.85 130.96
N ILE A 424 -11.81 -15.80 130.54
CA ILE A 424 -12.60 -14.94 131.41
C ILE A 424 -13.83 -15.70 131.92
N LEU A 425 -14.57 -16.41 131.06
CA LEU A 425 -15.73 -17.21 131.46
C LEU A 425 -15.38 -18.35 132.43
N VAL A 426 -14.18 -18.92 132.36
CA VAL A 426 -13.66 -19.84 133.38
C VAL A 426 -13.39 -19.08 134.69
N LYS A 427 -12.67 -17.96 134.65
CA LYS A 427 -12.39 -17.14 135.84
C LYS A 427 -13.64 -16.58 136.52
N ASP A 428 -14.68 -16.24 135.76
CA ASP A 428 -15.97 -15.78 136.30
C ASP A 428 -16.73 -16.92 136.99
N ARG A 429 -16.61 -18.17 136.50
CA ARG A 429 -17.10 -19.35 137.23
C ARG A 429 -16.29 -19.58 138.50
N ASP A 430 -14.96 -19.49 138.44
CA ASP A 430 -14.09 -19.65 139.60
C ASP A 430 -14.38 -18.57 140.67
N LEU A 431 -14.56 -17.31 140.26
CA LEU A 431 -14.98 -16.20 141.11
C LEU A 431 -16.38 -16.43 141.69
N LYS A 432 -17.32 -17.00 140.93
CA LYS A 432 -18.66 -17.35 141.43
C LYS A 432 -18.62 -18.49 142.45
N ILE A 433 -17.80 -19.51 142.23
CA ILE A 433 -17.56 -20.60 143.19
C ILE A 433 -16.91 -20.04 144.47
N LEU A 434 -15.89 -19.19 144.34
CA LEU A 434 -15.25 -18.52 145.48
C LEU A 434 -16.21 -17.58 146.23
N ALA A 435 -17.13 -16.89 145.52
CA ALA A 435 -18.17 -16.10 146.15
C ALA A 435 -19.18 -16.97 146.91
N GLU A 436 -19.57 -18.12 146.35
CA GLU A 436 -20.43 -19.11 147.01
C GLU A 436 -19.73 -19.75 148.23
N GLU A 437 -18.42 -20.01 148.16
CA GLU A 437 -17.60 -20.41 149.31
C GLU A 437 -17.52 -19.33 150.39
N VAL A 438 -17.38 -18.06 150.01
CA VAL A 438 -17.37 -16.93 150.96
C VAL A 438 -18.75 -16.73 151.59
N ILE A 439 -19.84 -16.96 150.85
CA ILE A 439 -21.20 -16.98 151.39
C ILE A 439 -21.37 -18.17 152.36
N ALA A 440 -20.88 -19.36 152.02
CA ALA A 440 -20.92 -20.53 152.89
C ALA A 440 -20.10 -20.31 154.18
N LYS A 441 -18.87 -19.81 154.06
CA LYS A 441 -17.98 -19.49 155.21
C LYS A 441 -18.52 -18.35 156.06
N SER A 442 -19.14 -17.32 155.49
CA SER A 442 -19.79 -16.25 156.27
C SER A 442 -21.08 -16.70 156.95
N ALA A 443 -21.84 -17.62 156.36
CA ALA A 443 -22.95 -18.30 157.03
C ALA A 443 -22.47 -19.24 158.15
N GLU A 444 -21.32 -19.88 158.00
CA GLU A 444 -20.67 -20.67 159.06
C GLU A 444 -20.12 -19.78 160.19
N ILE A 445 -19.52 -18.63 159.86
CA ILE A 445 -19.14 -17.59 160.83
C ILE A 445 -20.38 -17.12 161.60
N LYS A 446 -21.51 -16.81 160.94
CA LYS A 446 -22.76 -16.48 161.65
C LYS A 446 -23.23 -17.58 162.61
N ARG A 447 -23.15 -18.85 162.21
CA ARG A 447 -23.46 -19.98 163.12
C ARG A 447 -22.46 -20.09 164.28
N ILE A 448 -21.21 -19.65 164.10
CA ILE A 448 -20.21 -19.56 165.17
C ILE A 448 -20.52 -18.36 166.08
N GLU A 449 -20.91 -17.21 165.54
CA GLU A 449 -21.35 -16.02 166.29
C GLU A 449 -22.62 -16.29 167.10
N GLU A 450 -23.60 -17.03 166.57
CA GLU A 450 -24.79 -17.50 167.29
C GLU A 450 -24.41 -18.46 168.43
N LYS A 451 -23.49 -19.40 168.18
CA LYS A 451 -22.93 -20.29 169.22
C LYS A 451 -22.10 -19.51 170.25
N LEU A 452 -21.43 -18.43 169.85
CA LEU A 452 -20.66 -17.56 170.74
C LEU A 452 -21.60 -16.76 171.64
N ASN A 453 -22.58 -16.06 171.08
CA ASN A 453 -23.67 -15.40 171.83
C ASN A 453 -24.41 -16.38 172.76
N GLY A 454 -24.63 -17.62 172.32
CA GLY A 454 -25.21 -18.68 173.15
C GLY A 454 -24.32 -19.12 174.32
N LYS A 455 -23.00 -19.15 174.13
CA LYS A 455 -22.01 -19.35 175.21
C LYS A 455 -21.90 -18.11 176.11
N GLU A 456 -21.92 -16.91 175.56
CA GLU A 456 -21.82 -15.64 176.27
C GLU A 456 -23.04 -15.42 177.17
N ARG A 457 -24.26 -15.69 176.70
CA ARG A 457 -25.45 -15.74 177.57
C ARG A 457 -25.31 -16.76 178.70
N ARG A 458 -24.66 -17.91 178.46
CA ARG A 458 -24.35 -18.90 179.51
C ARG A 458 -23.25 -18.42 180.45
N VAL A 459 -22.25 -17.67 179.98
CA VAL A 459 -21.23 -17.01 180.79
C VAL A 459 -21.90 -15.95 181.67
N ASN A 460 -22.66 -15.01 181.11
CA ASN A 460 -23.36 -13.97 181.87
C ASN A 460 -24.36 -14.57 182.89
N THR A 461 -24.98 -15.71 182.59
CA THR A 461 -25.81 -16.46 183.56
C THR A 461 -24.96 -17.12 184.64
N ALA A 462 -23.81 -17.69 184.29
CA ALA A 462 -22.86 -18.28 185.23
C ALA A 462 -22.18 -17.21 186.11
N GLU A 463 -21.92 -16.02 185.59
CA GLU A 463 -21.39 -14.85 186.31
C GLU A 463 -22.46 -14.23 187.20
N ALA A 464 -23.73 -14.17 186.78
CA ALA A 464 -24.83 -13.81 187.67
C ALA A 464 -25.01 -14.85 188.80
N MET A 465 -24.79 -16.14 188.52
CA MET A 465 -24.72 -17.19 189.55
C MET A 465 -23.46 -17.07 190.40
N LEU A 466 -22.32 -16.66 189.83
CA LEU A 466 -21.06 -16.45 190.56
C LEU A 466 -21.22 -15.28 191.53
N ALA A 467 -21.68 -14.12 191.05
CA ALA A 467 -22.01 -12.96 191.88
C ALA A 467 -23.07 -13.28 192.95
N ALA A 468 -24.10 -14.07 192.63
CA ALA A 468 -25.07 -14.55 193.62
C ALA A 468 -24.48 -15.58 194.61
N SER A 469 -23.37 -16.24 194.26
CA SER A 469 -22.58 -17.09 195.16
C SER A 469 -21.57 -16.29 195.97
N GLU A 470 -20.99 -15.22 195.42
CA GLU A 470 -20.05 -14.30 196.08
C GLU A 470 -20.78 -13.38 197.06
N GLU A 471 -22.01 -12.97 196.76
CA GLU A 471 -22.92 -12.28 197.68
C GLU A 471 -23.39 -13.20 198.83
N LYS A 472 -23.46 -14.52 198.58
CA LYS A 472 -23.63 -15.55 199.64
C LYS A 472 -22.34 -15.76 200.42
N VAL A 473 -21.18 -15.84 199.77
CA VAL A 473 -19.86 -15.97 200.41
C VAL A 473 -19.59 -14.76 201.29
N ARG A 474 -19.78 -13.52 200.83
CA ARG A 474 -19.70 -12.32 201.67
C ARG A 474 -20.63 -12.35 202.87
N LYS A 475 -21.85 -12.88 202.73
CA LYS A 475 -22.78 -13.05 203.85
C LYS A 475 -22.31 -14.15 204.82
N LEU A 476 -21.73 -15.25 204.32
CA LEU A 476 -21.13 -16.32 205.12
C LEU A 476 -19.82 -15.88 205.81
N GLU A 477 -18.92 -15.17 205.14
CA GLU A 477 -17.68 -14.59 205.69
C GLU A 477 -17.97 -13.59 206.81
N LYS A 478 -19.00 -12.75 206.61
CA LYS A 478 -19.51 -11.82 207.62
C LYS A 478 -20.33 -12.52 208.73
N GLN A 479 -20.69 -13.80 208.54
CA GLN A 479 -21.20 -14.70 209.58
C GLN A 479 -20.12 -15.59 210.21
N ILE A 480 -18.92 -15.71 209.63
CA ILE A 480 -17.83 -16.57 210.14
C ILE A 480 -16.84 -15.76 210.97
N SER A 481 -16.53 -14.52 210.56
CA SER A 481 -15.68 -13.61 211.35
C SER A 481 -16.41 -12.93 212.54
N GLY A 482 -17.75 -13.03 212.60
CA GLY A 482 -18.58 -12.48 213.66
C GLY A 482 -18.96 -13.45 214.78
N TYR A 483 -18.55 -14.72 214.71
CA TYR A 483 -18.99 -15.78 215.64
C TYR A 483 -17.88 -16.20 216.62
N ALA A 484 -17.72 -15.42 217.69
CA ALA A 484 -17.01 -15.86 218.90
C ALA A 484 -17.89 -16.88 219.67
N GLY A 485 -17.92 -18.13 219.20
CA GLY A 485 -18.85 -19.17 219.64
C GLY A 485 -18.43 -20.02 220.84
N GLU A 486 -17.14 -20.12 221.16
CA GLU A 486 -16.64 -21.04 222.20
C GLU A 486 -16.26 -20.38 223.54
N GLU A 487 -16.56 -19.09 223.74
CA GLU A 487 -16.34 -18.40 225.04
C GLU A 487 -17.58 -18.31 225.94
N LYS A 488 -18.49 -19.30 225.86
CA LYS A 488 -19.50 -19.54 226.93
C LYS A 488 -19.48 -20.95 227.53
N LEU A 489 -18.97 -21.95 226.82
CA LEU A 489 -18.63 -23.24 227.44
C LEU A 489 -17.36 -23.13 228.31
N ALA A 490 -16.36 -22.36 227.88
CA ALA A 490 -15.15 -22.09 228.68
C ALA A 490 -15.43 -21.25 229.95
N GLY A 491 -16.46 -20.39 229.94
CA GLY A 491 -16.91 -19.66 231.13
C GLY A 491 -17.56 -20.58 232.16
N GLN A 492 -18.52 -21.40 231.72
CA GLN A 492 -19.18 -22.39 232.57
C GLN A 492 -18.24 -23.51 233.06
N LEU A 493 -17.17 -23.83 232.31
CA LEU A 493 -16.11 -24.70 232.81
C LEU A 493 -15.37 -24.05 233.98
N ARG A 494 -14.99 -22.77 233.88
CA ARG A 494 -14.22 -22.08 234.93
C ARG A 494 -15.00 -21.95 236.25
N GLU A 495 -16.29 -21.62 236.17
CA GLU A 495 -17.18 -21.63 237.34
C GLU A 495 -17.33 -23.03 237.94
N LYS A 496 -17.42 -24.08 237.10
CA LYS A 496 -17.45 -25.47 237.58
C LYS A 496 -16.11 -25.95 238.14
N GLU A 497 -14.97 -25.47 237.65
CA GLU A 497 -13.65 -25.79 238.17
C GLU A 497 -13.40 -25.15 239.55
N ASP A 498 -13.86 -23.92 239.78
CA ASP A 498 -13.80 -23.30 241.12
C ASP A 498 -14.82 -23.91 242.10
N LEU A 499 -16.00 -24.35 241.64
CA LEU A 499 -16.88 -25.23 242.41
C LEU A 499 -16.22 -26.58 242.72
N ILE A 500 -15.45 -27.17 241.80
CA ILE A 500 -14.67 -28.39 242.03
C ILE A 500 -13.53 -28.14 243.03
N LYS A 501 -12.90 -26.96 243.06
CA LYS A 501 -11.92 -26.59 244.12
C LYS A 501 -12.59 -26.45 245.48
N GLN A 502 -13.79 -25.88 245.57
CA GLN A 502 -14.56 -25.83 246.82
C GLN A 502 -14.98 -27.25 247.28
N LEU A 503 -15.54 -28.06 246.37
CA LEU A 503 -15.94 -29.44 246.67
C LEU A 503 -14.76 -30.34 247.06
N LYS A 504 -13.58 -30.17 246.46
CA LYS A 504 -12.36 -30.89 246.89
C LYS A 504 -11.88 -30.46 248.29
N ARG A 505 -12.04 -29.20 248.68
CA ARG A 505 -11.74 -28.76 250.06
C ARG A 505 -12.71 -29.34 251.09
N THR A 506 -13.98 -29.54 250.74
CA THR A 506 -14.92 -30.26 251.61
C THR A 506 -14.75 -31.79 251.57
N LEU A 507 -14.25 -32.36 250.47
CA LEU A 507 -13.92 -33.79 250.38
C LEU A 507 -12.75 -34.14 251.31
N VAL A 508 -11.69 -33.32 251.32
CA VAL A 508 -10.58 -33.39 252.30
C VAL A 508 -11.11 -33.44 253.74
N SER A 509 -12.12 -32.62 254.07
CA SER A 509 -12.74 -32.61 255.41
C SER A 509 -13.61 -33.84 255.73
N LYS A 510 -13.94 -34.70 254.77
CA LYS A 510 -14.81 -35.89 254.99
C LYS A 510 -14.06 -37.22 254.87
N GLU A 511 -13.03 -37.32 254.04
CA GLU A 511 -12.18 -38.53 253.96
C GLU A 511 -11.37 -38.75 255.26
N GLU A 512 -10.98 -37.67 255.95
CA GLU A 512 -10.40 -37.71 257.30
C GLU A 512 -11.36 -38.21 258.39
N GLU A 513 -12.68 -38.10 258.17
CA GLU A 513 -13.72 -38.52 259.11
C GLU A 513 -14.12 -39.98 258.87
N VAL A 514 -14.30 -40.36 257.59
CA VAL A 514 -14.60 -41.74 257.16
C VAL A 514 -13.48 -42.72 257.51
N SER A 515 -12.21 -42.28 257.45
CA SER A 515 -11.07 -43.15 257.78
C SER A 515 -10.98 -43.46 259.28
N ARG A 516 -11.30 -42.50 260.16
CA ARG A 516 -11.39 -42.73 261.61
C ARG A 516 -12.48 -43.75 261.96
N LEU A 517 -13.61 -43.71 261.26
CA LEU A 517 -14.70 -44.68 261.44
C LEU A 517 -14.37 -46.09 260.91
N ASN A 518 -13.56 -46.22 259.86
CA ASN A 518 -13.07 -47.53 259.38
C ASN A 518 -12.11 -48.20 260.37
N GLU A 519 -11.32 -47.40 261.10
CA GLU A 519 -10.42 -47.87 262.16
C GLU A 519 -11.18 -48.48 263.35
N GLU A 520 -12.41 -48.04 263.62
CA GLU A 520 -13.31 -48.64 264.62
C GLU A 520 -14.07 -49.86 264.08
N ASN A 521 -14.66 -49.76 262.88
CA ASN A 521 -15.65 -50.74 262.40
C ASN A 521 -15.02 -52.13 262.10
N ARG A 522 -13.72 -52.20 261.78
CA ARG A 522 -13.05 -53.50 261.58
C ARG A 522 -12.63 -54.18 262.89
N LYS A 523 -12.47 -53.44 263.99
CA LYS A 523 -12.30 -54.02 265.34
C LYS A 523 -13.57 -54.73 265.80
N TYR A 524 -14.75 -54.21 265.46
CA TYR A 524 -16.04 -54.90 265.65
C TYR A 524 -16.13 -56.25 264.92
N ARG A 525 -15.56 -56.37 263.71
CA ARG A 525 -15.54 -57.64 262.97
C ARG A 525 -14.63 -58.71 263.57
N MET A 526 -13.80 -58.37 264.57
CA MET A 526 -13.02 -59.34 265.35
C MET A 526 -13.89 -60.19 266.30
N GLN A 527 -15.02 -59.64 266.78
CA GLN A 527 -15.82 -60.26 267.85
C GLN A 527 -16.98 -61.15 267.39
N GLN A 528 -17.39 -61.10 266.12
CA GLN A 528 -18.65 -61.73 265.66
C GLN A 528 -18.51 -63.02 264.84
N LYS A 529 -17.30 -63.60 264.71
CA LYS A 529 -17.12 -64.97 264.16
C LYS A 529 -16.48 -65.97 265.10
N LEU A 530 -15.84 -65.53 266.19
CA LEU A 530 -15.51 -66.37 267.36
C LEU A 530 -16.75 -66.77 268.18
N SER A 531 -17.94 -66.34 267.77
CA SER A 531 -19.24 -66.52 268.46
C SER A 531 -20.30 -67.22 267.60
N ALA A 532 -19.94 -67.67 266.38
CA ALA A 532 -20.78 -68.56 265.57
C ALA A 532 -20.54 -70.06 265.88
N GLU A 533 -19.51 -70.36 266.67
CA GLU A 533 -19.06 -71.66 267.13
C GLU A 533 -19.95 -72.18 268.28
N GLY A 534 -21.19 -72.63 268.00
CA GLY A 534 -22.07 -73.10 269.07
C GLY A 534 -23.47 -73.59 268.68
N LEU A 535 -24.47 -72.71 268.79
CA LEU A 535 -25.85 -73.10 269.08
C LEU A 535 -26.79 -73.09 267.86
N ARG A 536 -26.48 -73.92 266.86
CA ARG A 536 -27.52 -74.52 265.99
C ARG A 536 -27.52 -76.04 265.92
N GLN A 537 -26.82 -76.70 266.85
CA GLN A 537 -27.52 -77.73 267.60
C GLN A 537 -28.65 -77.04 268.43
N ILE A 538 -29.75 -77.74 268.71
CA ILE A 538 -30.80 -77.33 269.66
C ILE A 538 -31.72 -76.15 269.27
N GLU A 539 -32.13 -76.04 268.01
CA GLU A 539 -33.58 -75.89 267.71
C GLU A 539 -34.00 -76.86 266.59
N GLU A 540 -33.37 -78.05 266.61
CA GLU A 540 -34.00 -79.30 266.21
C GLU A 540 -33.79 -80.38 267.28
N GLN A 541 -33.82 -79.95 268.56
CA GLN A 541 -34.76 -80.62 269.44
C GLN A 541 -36.10 -79.90 269.26
N LYS A 542 -37.18 -80.69 269.13
CA LYS A 542 -38.59 -80.26 269.17
C LYS A 542 -39.04 -79.52 267.89
N THR A 543 -39.89 -80.06 267.03
CA THR A 543 -40.78 -81.24 267.22
C THR A 543 -41.64 -81.19 268.49
N SER A 544 -41.86 -80.00 269.10
CA SER A 544 -42.78 -79.78 270.23
C SER A 544 -42.88 -78.33 270.80
N ARG A 545 -44.09 -77.74 270.75
CA ARG A 545 -44.50 -76.41 271.29
C ARG A 545 -43.91 -75.21 270.48
N LYS A 546 -43.98 -73.90 270.79
CA LYS A 546 -44.29 -73.09 272.01
C LYS A 546 -44.71 -71.62 271.70
N TRP A 547 -45.32 -70.93 272.68
CA TRP A 547 -45.82 -69.52 272.69
C TRP A 547 -44.97 -68.50 271.89
N TRP A 548 -45.53 -67.54 271.14
CA TRP A 548 -46.90 -66.97 271.05
C TRP A 548 -47.36 -66.13 272.27
N ARG A 549 -48.63 -65.67 272.26
CA ARG A 549 -49.25 -64.61 273.11
C ARG A 549 -48.73 -63.17 272.82
N ARG A 550 -49.38 -62.05 273.19
CA ARG A 550 -50.44 -61.70 274.20
C ARG A 550 -49.93 -61.62 275.66
N LEU A 551 -50.67 -61.27 276.72
CA LEU A 551 -52.07 -60.83 276.91
C LEU A 551 -52.60 -59.95 275.77
#